data_AF-A0A920VEX1-F1
#
_entry.id   AF-A0A920VEX1-F1
#
_cell.length_a   1.000
_cell.length_b   1.000
_cell.length_c   1.000
_cell.angle_alpha   90.00
_cell.angle_beta   90.00
_cell.angle_gamma   90.00
#
_symmetry.space_group_name_H-M   'P 1'
#
loop_
_entity.id
_entity.type
_entity.pdbx_description
1 polymer ?
#
loop_
_entity_poly.entity_id
_entity_poly.type
_entity_poly.pdbx_seq_one_letter_code
_entity_poly.pdbx_strand_id
1 'polypeptide(L)'
;MIIPYRHPILTAKMLSTLDLLSKGRLILGAGVGWMEEEFELLNAEPFPERGAVTNEYLQAFIELWTKDDPKFEGQYVNFSDITFLPKPVQKPYPPIWIGGQSKPAIRRAATLGDAWHPGRRDTSHAS
;
A
#
# COMPACT_ATOMS: atom_id res chain seq x y z
N MET A 1 5.11 -6.30 0.44
CA MET A 1 3.77 -6.68 0.95
C MET A 1 2.76 -6.56 -0.17
N ILE A 2 1.80 -7.49 -0.25
CA ILE A 2 0.63 -7.34 -1.14
C ILE A 2 -0.42 -6.53 -0.39
N ILE A 3 -0.72 -5.33 -0.89
CA ILE A 3 -1.52 -4.32 -0.18
C ILE A 3 -2.98 -4.78 0.04
N PRO A 4 -3.70 -5.34 -0.95
CA PRO A 4 -5.12 -5.65 -0.80
C PRO A 4 -5.44 -6.82 0.16
N TYR A 5 -4.44 -7.56 0.65
CA TYR A 5 -4.66 -8.77 1.44
C TYR A 5 -5.13 -8.54 2.87
N ARG A 6 -5.12 -7.29 3.34
CA ARG A 6 -5.42 -6.97 4.74
C ARG A 6 -6.21 -5.68 4.82
N HIS A 7 -7.04 -5.60 5.85
CA HIS A 7 -7.80 -4.40 6.14
C HIS A 7 -6.86 -3.18 6.23
N PRO A 8 -7.17 -2.07 5.54
CA PRO A 8 -6.24 -0.98 5.35
C PRO A 8 -5.88 -0.27 6.67
N ILE A 9 -6.87 0.02 7.52
CA ILE A 9 -6.64 0.73 8.79
C ILE A 9 -5.73 -0.08 9.72
N LEU A 10 -5.96 -1.40 9.83
CA LEU A 10 -5.11 -2.29 10.63
C LEU A 10 -3.70 -2.37 10.05
N THR A 11 -3.58 -2.45 8.73
CA THR A 11 -2.29 -2.49 8.04
C THR A 11 -1.48 -1.22 8.26
N ALA A 12 -2.10 -0.05 8.10
CA ALA A 12 -1.48 1.24 8.40
C ALA A 12 -0.97 1.30 9.84
N LYS A 13 -1.73 0.76 10.80
CA LYS A 13 -1.40 0.75 12.23
C LYS A 13 -0.21 -0.15 12.54
N MET A 14 -0.19 -1.34 11.94
CA MET A 14 0.94 -2.27 12.05
C MET A 14 2.22 -1.65 11.47
N LEU A 15 2.13 -1.01 10.31
CA LEU A 15 3.27 -0.35 9.66
C LEU A 15 3.77 0.85 10.46
N SER A 16 2.90 1.72 10.97
CA SER A 16 3.34 2.86 11.80
C SER A 16 3.98 2.40 13.11
N THR A 17 3.45 1.34 13.71
CA THR A 17 4.03 0.71 14.91
C THR A 17 5.39 0.11 14.60
N LEU A 18 5.53 -0.61 13.49
CA LEU A 18 6.81 -1.18 13.05
C LEU A 18 7.84 -0.09 12.75
N ASP A 19 7.42 1.00 12.11
CA ASP A 19 8.28 2.15 11.87
C ASP A 19 8.83 2.73 13.18
N LEU A 20 7.95 2.95 14.16
CA LEU A 20 8.33 3.43 15.48
C LEU A 20 9.30 2.47 16.19
N LEU A 21 8.97 1.18 16.27
CA LEU A 21 9.80 0.16 16.92
C LEU A 21 11.15 -0.04 16.23
N SER A 22 11.16 0.09 14.91
CA SER A 22 12.39 -0.02 14.11
C SER A 22 13.26 1.23 14.15
N LYS A 23 12.78 2.32 14.78
CA LYS A 23 13.41 3.64 14.79
C LYS A 23 13.58 4.21 13.38
N GLY A 24 12.55 4.08 12.56
CA GLY A 24 12.51 4.69 11.23
C GLY A 24 13.26 3.91 10.16
N ARG A 25 13.34 2.59 10.27
CA ARG A 25 14.01 1.73 9.28
C ARG A 25 13.04 1.01 8.35
N LEU A 26 11.74 1.29 8.45
CA LEU A 26 10.74 0.68 7.60
C LEU A 26 10.80 1.27 6.19
N ILE A 27 10.83 0.39 5.19
CA ILE A 27 10.50 0.70 3.80
C ILE A 27 9.28 -0.15 3.43
N LEU A 28 8.20 0.50 3.00
CA LEU A 28 7.00 -0.20 2.54
C LEU A 28 7.18 -0.61 1.07
N GLY A 29 7.61 -1.84 0.83
CA GLY A 29 7.45 -2.45 -0.49
C GLY A 29 5.98 -2.78 -0.76
N ALA A 30 5.35 -2.12 -1.72
CA ALA A 30 3.93 -2.27 -2.07
C ALA A 30 3.75 -3.00 -3.41
N GLY A 31 3.00 -4.10 -3.37
CA GLY A 31 2.59 -4.89 -4.54
C GLY A 31 1.08 -5.06 -4.60
N VAL A 32 0.56 -5.30 -5.81
CA VAL A 32 -0.89 -5.41 -6.06
C VAL A 32 -1.44 -6.83 -5.98
N GLY A 33 -0.58 -7.86 -5.91
CA GLY A 33 -0.99 -9.26 -5.97
C GLY A 33 -1.16 -9.78 -7.41
N TRP A 34 -0.96 -11.08 -7.60
CA TRP A 34 -0.95 -11.72 -8.93
C TRP A 34 -1.77 -13.00 -9.02
N MET A 35 -2.14 -13.60 -7.88
CA MET A 35 -2.85 -14.88 -7.78
C MET A 35 -4.28 -14.61 -7.32
N GLU A 36 -5.27 -14.88 -8.16
CA GLU A 36 -6.69 -14.59 -7.87
C GLU A 36 -7.21 -15.45 -6.70
N GLU A 37 -6.75 -16.69 -6.63
CA GLU A 37 -7.09 -17.66 -5.58
C GLU A 37 -6.67 -17.17 -4.19
N GLU A 38 -5.57 -16.41 -4.09
CA GLU A 38 -5.17 -15.80 -2.80
C GLU A 38 -6.15 -14.69 -2.37
N PHE A 39 -6.76 -13.96 -3.31
CA PHE A 39 -7.76 -12.95 -2.98
C PHE A 39 -9.04 -13.60 -2.44
N GLU A 40 -9.49 -14.67 -3.10
CA GLU A 40 -10.67 -15.44 -2.65
C GLU A 40 -10.44 -16.04 -1.26
N LEU A 41 -9.30 -16.71 -1.04
CA LEU A 41 -8.95 -17.34 0.24
C LEU A 41 -8.86 -16.34 1.39
N LEU A 42 -8.42 -15.11 1.12
CA LEU A 42 -8.27 -14.06 2.11
C LEU A 42 -9.53 -13.21 2.27
N ASN A 43 -10.59 -13.47 1.49
CA ASN A 43 -11.78 -12.62 1.38
C ASN A 43 -11.40 -11.15 1.11
N ALA A 44 -10.42 -10.95 0.23
CA ALA A 44 -10.01 -9.63 -0.22
C ALA A 44 -10.97 -9.07 -1.27
N GLU A 45 -10.81 -7.79 -1.59
CA GLU A 45 -11.55 -7.11 -2.66
C GLU A 45 -11.38 -7.82 -4.02
N PRO A 46 -12.30 -7.64 -4.99
CA PRO A 46 -12.25 -8.33 -6.27
C PRO A 46 -10.89 -8.24 -6.98
N PHE A 47 -10.34 -9.38 -7.39
CA PHE A 47 -9.03 -9.45 -8.06
C PHE A 47 -8.90 -8.54 -9.31
N PRO A 48 -9.93 -8.37 -10.16
CA PRO A 48 -9.88 -7.41 -11.27
C PRO A 48 -9.59 -5.97 -10.81
N GLU A 49 -9.99 -5.61 -9.59
CA GLU A 49 -9.91 -4.27 -9.01
C GLU A 49 -8.68 -4.06 -8.12
N ARG A 50 -7.87 -5.10 -7.87
CA ARG A 50 -6.69 -5.08 -6.97
C ARG A 50 -5.76 -3.88 -7.15
N GLY A 51 -5.62 -3.38 -8.38
CA GLY A 51 -4.81 -2.20 -8.69
C GLY A 51 -5.42 -0.90 -8.17
N ALA A 52 -6.74 -0.74 -8.28
CA ALA A 52 -7.49 0.39 -7.74
C ALA A 52 -7.54 0.33 -6.22
N VAL A 53 -7.85 -0.84 -5.66
CA VAL A 53 -7.82 -1.11 -4.20
C VAL A 53 -6.46 -0.76 -3.61
N THR A 54 -5.37 -1.18 -4.25
CA THR A 54 -4.01 -0.83 -3.80
C THR A 54 -3.78 0.67 -3.78
N ASN A 55 -4.23 1.41 -4.82
CA ASN A 55 -4.06 2.87 -4.86
C ASN A 55 -4.80 3.53 -3.69
N GLU A 56 -6.06 3.14 -3.50
CA GLU A 56 -6.92 3.72 -2.47
C GLU A 56 -6.38 3.42 -1.06
N TYR A 57 -5.93 2.19 -0.82
CA TYR A 57 -5.35 1.82 0.46
C TYR A 57 -4.06 2.60 0.75
N LEU A 58 -3.19 2.84 -0.25
CA LEU A 58 -2.00 3.66 -0.05
C LEU A 58 -2.36 5.13 0.26
N GLN A 59 -3.39 5.68 -0.38
CA GLN A 59 -3.88 7.02 -0.06
C GLN A 59 -4.44 7.08 1.38
N ALA A 60 -5.24 6.09 1.77
CA ALA A 60 -5.73 5.94 3.14
C ALA A 60 -4.58 5.84 4.15
N PHE A 61 -3.50 5.11 3.84
CA PHE A 61 -2.33 5.03 4.74
C PHE A 61 -1.68 6.40 4.92
N ILE A 62 -1.47 7.14 3.83
CA ILE A 62 -0.88 8.49 3.87
C ILE A 62 -1.75 9.42 4.70
N GLU A 63 -3.08 9.38 4.53
CA GLU A 63 -4.03 10.17 5.33
C GLU A 63 -3.91 9.84 6.83
N LEU A 64 -3.98 8.55 7.18
CA LEU A 64 -3.84 8.07 8.56
C LEU A 64 -2.49 8.43 9.19
N TRP A 65 -1.41 8.43 8.41
CA TRP A 65 -0.06 8.72 8.91
C TRP A 65 0.26 10.21 9.04
N THR A 66 -0.38 11.06 8.23
CA THR A 66 0.00 12.48 8.11
C THR A 66 -0.97 13.45 8.73
N LYS A 67 -2.24 13.08 8.95
CA LYS A 67 -3.26 13.98 9.51
C LYS A 67 -3.54 13.69 10.98
N ASP A 68 -3.79 14.73 11.76
CA ASP A 68 -4.16 14.61 13.17
C ASP A 68 -5.61 14.11 13.34
N ASP A 69 -6.53 14.57 12.48
CA ASP A 69 -7.92 14.10 12.35
C ASP A 69 -8.13 13.50 10.95
N PRO A 70 -7.70 12.24 10.71
CA PRO A 70 -7.72 11.65 9.38
C PRO A 70 -9.14 11.30 8.95
N LYS A 71 -9.50 11.68 7.72
CA LYS A 71 -10.81 11.42 7.11
C LYS A 71 -10.63 10.96 5.67
N PHE A 72 -11.29 9.89 5.29
CA PHE A 72 -11.16 9.33 3.96
C PHE A 72 -12.47 8.73 3.49
N GLU A 73 -12.89 9.12 2.30
CA GLU A 73 -14.07 8.59 1.62
C GLU A 73 -13.63 7.97 0.30
N GLY A 74 -13.77 6.65 0.20
CA GLY A 74 -13.28 5.82 -0.89
C GLY A 74 -14.29 4.75 -1.29
N GLN A 75 -14.00 4.05 -2.39
CA GLN A 75 -14.85 2.97 -2.87
C GLN A 75 -14.72 1.71 -2.00
N TYR A 76 -13.52 1.45 -1.48
CA TYR A 76 -13.15 0.22 -0.75
C TYR A 76 -12.91 0.47 0.74
N VAL A 77 -12.53 1.69 1.13
CA VAL A 77 -12.34 2.05 2.53
C VAL A 77 -12.88 3.44 2.81
N ASN A 78 -13.61 3.54 3.93
CA ASN A 78 -14.15 4.79 4.44
C ASN A 78 -13.85 4.88 5.94
N PHE A 79 -13.45 6.06 6.39
CA PHE A 79 -13.35 6.36 7.82
C PHE A 79 -13.45 7.86 8.08
N SER A 80 -14.04 8.20 9.22
CA SER A 80 -14.06 9.54 9.80
C SER A 80 -14.01 9.43 11.31
N ASP A 81 -13.68 10.53 11.98
CA ASP A 81 -13.81 10.69 13.43
C ASP A 81 -13.05 9.62 14.24
N ILE A 82 -11.86 9.24 13.73
CA ILE A 82 -10.98 8.28 14.38
C ILE A 82 -9.69 8.95 14.86
N THR A 83 -9.22 8.53 16.03
CA THR A 83 -7.85 8.84 16.45
C THR A 83 -6.90 7.76 15.95
N PHE A 84 -5.93 8.13 15.12
CA PHE A 84 -4.92 7.21 14.63
C PHE A 84 -3.55 7.49 15.24
N LEU A 85 -3.14 6.63 16.18
CA LEU A 85 -1.84 6.63 16.84
C LEU A 85 -1.31 5.19 16.98
N PRO A 86 0.01 4.95 17.00
CA PRO A 86 1.07 5.94 16.80
C PRO A 86 1.15 6.39 15.34
N LYS A 87 1.65 7.62 15.13
CA LYS A 87 2.12 8.06 13.81
C LYS A 87 3.50 7.45 13.53
N PRO A 88 3.88 7.27 12.25
CA PRO A 88 5.25 6.93 11.90
C PRO A 88 6.25 7.97 12.43
N VAL A 89 7.46 7.51 12.77
CA VAL A 89 8.57 8.37 13.18
C VAL A 89 9.24 9.01 11.96
N GLN A 90 9.28 8.32 10.82
CA GLN A 90 9.73 8.89 9.55
C GLN A 90 8.76 9.97 9.05
N LYS A 91 9.29 11.03 8.43
CA LYS A 91 8.52 12.15 7.87
C LYS A 91 8.75 12.28 6.35
N PRO A 92 7.71 12.54 5.54
CA PRO A 92 6.29 12.68 5.95
C PRO A 92 5.66 11.34 6.41
N TYR A 93 6.16 10.22 5.92
CA TYR A 93 5.77 8.84 6.27
C TYR A 93 6.90 7.87 5.86
N PRO A 94 6.84 6.56 6.17
CA PRO A 94 7.84 5.59 5.74
C PRO A 94 7.88 5.46 4.21
N PRO A 95 9.07 5.42 3.56
CA PRO A 95 9.17 5.36 2.10
C PRO A 95 8.36 4.22 1.48
N ILE A 96 7.62 4.53 0.43
CA ILE A 96 6.75 3.59 -0.30
C ILE A 96 7.43 3.21 -1.61
N TRP A 97 7.80 1.94 -1.76
CA TRP A 97 8.44 1.39 -2.95
C TRP A 97 7.42 0.58 -3.74
N ILE A 98 7.09 1.02 -4.95
CA ILE A 98 6.09 0.35 -5.79
C ILE A 98 6.76 -0.71 -6.66
N GLY A 99 6.28 -1.95 -6.54
CA GLY A 99 6.70 -3.06 -7.40
C GLY A 99 5.84 -3.21 -8.65
N GLY A 100 6.47 -3.64 -9.76
CA GLY A 100 5.77 -4.07 -10.99
C GLY A 100 6.24 -3.37 -12.25
N GLN A 101 5.87 -3.92 -13.41
CA GLN A 101 6.36 -3.47 -14.74
C GLN A 101 5.23 -2.97 -15.67
N SER A 102 3.97 -3.16 -15.28
CA SER A 102 2.84 -2.75 -16.11
C SER A 102 2.67 -1.23 -16.11
N LYS A 103 2.04 -0.67 -17.17
CA LYS A 103 1.72 0.76 -17.24
C LYS A 103 0.97 1.27 -15.98
N PRO A 104 -0.02 0.55 -15.41
CA PRO A 104 -0.65 0.94 -14.15
C PRO A 104 0.32 0.94 -12.95
N ALA A 105 1.27 -0.01 -12.89
CA ALA A 105 2.27 -0.05 -11.82
C ALA A 105 3.23 1.14 -11.89
N ILE A 106 3.71 1.48 -13.10
CA ILE A 106 4.58 2.64 -13.31
C ILE A 106 3.84 3.93 -12.97
N ARG A 107 2.57 4.07 -13.39
CA ARG A 107 1.73 5.22 -13.01
C ARG A 107 1.61 5.34 -11.50
N ARG A 108 1.32 4.24 -10.79
CA ARG A 108 1.25 4.22 -9.32
C ARG A 108 2.57 4.64 -8.69
N ALA A 109 3.70 4.16 -9.19
CA ALA A 109 5.02 4.57 -8.72
C ALA A 109 5.23 6.08 -8.85
N ALA A 110 4.82 6.66 -9.99
CA ALA A 110 4.96 8.09 -10.24
C ALA A 110 4.03 8.97 -9.38
N THR A 111 2.86 8.46 -8.96
CA THR A 111 1.85 9.27 -8.25
C THR A 111 1.79 9.02 -6.74
N LEU A 112 2.21 7.84 -6.27
CA LEU A 112 2.04 7.38 -4.89
C LEU A 112 3.31 6.73 -4.29
N GLY A 113 4.38 6.59 -5.08
CA GLY A 113 5.62 5.96 -4.64
C GLY A 113 6.77 6.96 -4.49
N ASP A 114 7.68 6.65 -3.57
CA ASP A 114 8.97 7.34 -3.43
C ASP A 114 10.06 6.66 -4.28
N ALA A 115 9.85 5.39 -4.64
CA ALA A 115 10.70 4.64 -5.54
C ALA A 115 9.92 3.62 -6.36
N TRP A 116 10.53 3.21 -7.47
CA TRP A 116 10.06 2.12 -8.31
C TRP A 116 11.00 0.93 -8.22
N HIS A 117 10.45 -0.25 -7.93
CA HIS A 117 11.19 -1.50 -7.94
C HIS A 117 10.79 -2.34 -9.16
N PRO A 118 11.59 -2.36 -10.24
CA PRO A 118 11.32 -3.16 -11.41
C PRO A 118 11.36 -4.65 -11.06
N GLY A 119 10.28 -5.38 -11.36
CA GLY A 119 10.31 -6.85 -11.30
C GLY A 119 11.30 -7.44 -12.32
N ARG A 120 11.79 -8.66 -12.06
CA ARG A 120 12.66 -9.37 -13.01
C ARG A 120 11.94 -9.48 -14.37
N ARG A 121 12.58 -9.02 -15.46
CA ARG A 121 12.12 -9.37 -16.81
C ARG A 121 12.29 -10.87 -16.98
N ASP A 122 11.23 -11.57 -17.34
CA ASP A 122 11.40 -12.90 -17.90
C ASP A 122 12.04 -12.73 -19.28
N THR A 123 13.24 -13.30 -19.45
CA THR A 123 14.00 -13.27 -20.70
C THR A 123 13.69 -14.49 -21.58
N SER A 124 12.74 -15.35 -21.17
CA SER A 124 12.37 -16.59 -21.88
C SER A 124 11.73 -16.39 -23.26
N HIS A 125 11.40 -15.16 -23.64
CA HIS A 125 10.81 -14.82 -24.95
C HIS A 125 11.65 -13.85 -25.79
N ALA A 126 12.94 -13.67 -25.46
CA ALA A 126 13.89 -12.96 -26.30
C ALA A 126 14.71 -13.96 -27.12
N SER A 127 14.07 -14.56 -28.12
CA SER A 127 14.70 -15.38 -29.18
C SER A 127 13.93 -15.19 -30.48
#